data_AF-A0A0F9JPB3-F1
#
_entry.id   AF-A0A0F9JPB3-F1
#
_cell.length_a   1.000
_cell.length_b   1.000
_cell.length_c   1.000
_cell.angle_alpha   90.00
_cell.angle_beta   90.00
_cell.angle_gamma   90.00
#
_symmetry.space_group_name_H-M   'P 1'
#
loop_
_entity.id
_entity.type
_entity.pdbx_description
1 polymer ?
#
loop_
_entity_poly.entity_id
_entity_poly.type
_entity_poly.pdbx_seq_one_letter_code
_entity_poly.pdbx_strand_id
1 'polypeptide(L)' 'MKIICTDDLDHEGLGFDDTLVCENTNNHYGTIIVKLLNDAEGKYDAEGKYIYSSEHFQLVEDDYKLQVFEP' A
#
# COMPACT_ATOMS: atom_id res chain seq x y z
N MET A 1 -13.52 -4.29 -0.64
CA MET A 1 -12.06 -4.06 -0.72
C MET A 1 -11.62 -3.19 0.45
N LYS A 2 -10.34 -3.28 0.80
CA LYS A 2 -9.68 -2.45 1.80
C LYS A 2 -8.45 -1.79 1.19
N ILE A 3 -8.11 -0.61 1.68
CA ILE A 3 -6.85 0.07 1.36
C ILE A 3 -5.92 -0.11 2.54
N ILE A 4 -4.72 -0.57 2.28
CA ILE A 4 -3.66 -0.73 3.26
C ILE A 4 -2.45 0.10 2.83
N CYS A 5 -1.61 0.46 3.78
CA CYS A 5 -0.26 0.94 3.55
C CYS A 5 0.68 -0.15 4.05
N THR A 6 1.48 -0.71 3.16
CA THR A 6 2.52 -1.68 3.52
C THR A 6 3.82 -0.90 3.68
N ASP A 7 4.48 -1.07 4.82
CA ASP A 7 5.84 -0.60 5.04
C ASP A 7 6.82 -1.75 4.77
N ASP A 8 7.46 -1.67 3.61
CA ASP A 8 8.63 -2.43 3.22
C ASP A 8 9.86 -1.82 3.92
N LEU A 9 9.97 -2.10 5.23
CA LEU A 9 11.19 -1.87 6.02
C LEU A 9 12.28 -2.87 5.58
N ASP A 10 12.58 -2.90 4.30
CA ASP A 10 13.69 -3.68 3.75
C ASP A 10 15.00 -2.95 4.02
N HIS A 11 15.37 -2.88 5.29
CA HIS A 11 16.78 -2.69 5.60
C HIS A 11 17.50 -4.04 5.69
N GLU A 12 16.88 -5.13 6.17
CA GLU A 12 17.56 -6.43 6.32
C GLU A 12 16.61 -7.66 6.31
N GLY A 13 15.49 -7.63 5.60
CA GLY A 13 14.58 -8.80 5.54
C GLY A 13 13.86 -9.15 6.85
N LEU A 14 13.64 -8.14 7.70
CA LEU A 14 13.06 -8.27 9.05
C LEU A 14 11.54 -8.02 9.09
N GLY A 15 10.82 -8.22 7.98
CA GLY A 15 9.35 -8.23 7.95
C GLY A 15 8.68 -6.95 7.44
N PHE A 16 7.41 -7.08 7.10
CA PHE A 16 6.54 -6.03 6.60
C PHE A 16 5.38 -5.83 7.59
N ASP A 17 4.95 -4.59 7.80
CA ASP A 17 3.76 -4.28 8.60
C ASP A 17 2.70 -3.58 7.73
N ASP A 18 1.48 -4.10 7.75
CA ASP A 18 0.34 -3.57 7.03
C ASP A 18 -0.50 -2.68 7.94
N THR A 19 -0.54 -1.39 7.62
CA THR A 19 -1.46 -0.44 8.26
C THR A 19 -2.77 -0.36 7.48
N LEU A 20 -3.89 -0.62 8.15
CA LEU A 20 -5.22 -0.41 7.56
C LEU A 20 -5.53 1.09 7.42
N VAL A 21 -5.82 1.53 6.20
CA VAL A 21 -6.12 2.94 5.88
C VAL A 21 -7.63 3.15 5.72
N CYS A 22 -8.31 2.25 5.01
CA CYS A 22 -9.73 2.38 4.71
C CYS A 22 -10.36 1.01 4.48
N GLU A 23 -11.58 0.80 5.00
CA GLU A 23 -12.40 -0.39 4.75
C GLU A 23 -13.68 -0.05 3.98
N ASN A 24 -14.34 -1.07 3.44
CA ASN A 24 -15.63 -0.96 2.75
C ASN A 24 -15.58 -0.09 1.50
N THR A 25 -14.46 -0.12 0.78
CA THR A 25 -14.37 0.51 -0.55
C THR A 25 -14.70 -0.50 -1.65
N ASN A 26 -15.19 0.02 -2.78
CA ASN A 26 -15.36 -0.80 -3.99
C ASN A 26 -14.09 -0.73 -4.85
N ASN A 27 -13.97 -1.66 -5.81
CA ASN A 27 -12.79 -1.76 -6.66
C ASN A 27 -12.51 -0.47 -7.46
N HIS A 28 -13.56 0.16 -7.99
CA HIS A 28 -13.43 1.35 -8.83
C HIS A 28 -12.83 2.54 -8.07
N TYR A 29 -13.43 2.92 -6.95
CA TYR A 29 -12.93 4.04 -6.14
C TYR A 29 -11.65 3.67 -5.41
N GLY A 30 -11.53 2.43 -4.93
CA GLY A 30 -10.32 1.94 -4.28
C GLY A 30 -9.08 2.09 -5.16
N THR A 31 -9.19 1.71 -6.43
CA THR A 31 -8.08 1.82 -7.40
C THR A 31 -7.69 3.28 -7.64
N ILE A 32 -8.67 4.18 -7.77
CA ILE A 32 -8.41 5.61 -7.97
C ILE A 32 -7.72 6.20 -6.73
N ILE A 33 -8.20 5.89 -5.53
CA ILE A 33 -7.63 6.40 -4.27
C ILE A 33 -6.19 5.91 -4.10
N VAL A 34 -5.93 4.61 -4.29
CA VAL A 34 -4.57 4.05 -4.18
C VAL A 34 -3.61 4.72 -5.16
N LYS A 35 -4.04 4.92 -6.41
CA LYS A 35 -3.23 5.63 -7.40
C LYS A 35 -2.93 7.05 -6.94
N LEU A 36 -3.94 7.80 -6.50
CA LEU A 36 -3.76 9.19 -6.04
C LEU A 36 -2.82 9.28 -4.83
N LEU A 37 -2.94 8.35 -3.86
CA LEU A 37 -2.08 8.33 -2.68
C LEU A 37 -0.62 8.05 -3.06
N ASN A 38 -0.37 7.07 -3.93
CA ASN A 38 0.99 6.76 -4.37
C ASN A 38 1.56 7.85 -5.30
N ASP A 39 0.75 8.47 -6.16
CA ASP A 39 1.14 9.62 -7.00
C ASP A 39 1.50 10.84 -6.12
N ALA A 40 0.72 11.14 -5.08
CA ALA A 40 0.94 12.28 -4.19
C ALA A 40 2.24 12.17 -3.40
N GLU A 41 2.63 10.96 -3.02
CA GLU A 41 3.90 10.67 -2.34
C GLU A 41 5.10 10.62 -3.29
N GLY A 42 4.91 10.91 -4.59
CA GLY A 42 5.98 10.89 -5.58
C GLY A 42 6.54 9.48 -5.82
N LYS A 43 5.74 8.44 -5.58
CA LYS A 43 6.15 7.03 -5.76
C LYS A 43 6.13 6.59 -7.22
N TYR A 44 5.92 7.50 -8.16
CA TYR A 44 6.01 7.24 -9.59
C TYR A 44 6.93 8.25 -10.26
N ASP A 45 7.71 7.81 -11.24
CA ASP A 45 8.53 8.67 -12.07
C ASP A 45 7.69 9.39 -13.13
N ALA A 46 8.35 10.25 -13.93
CA ALA A 46 7.71 10.99 -15.00
C ALA A 46 7.09 10.11 -16.10
N GLU A 47 7.43 8.82 -16.14
CA GLU A 47 6.91 7.82 -17.07
C GLU A 47 5.77 6.98 -16.44
N GLY A 48 5.42 7.24 -15.18
CA GLY A 48 4.38 6.53 -14.45
C GLY A 48 4.83 5.18 -13.90
N LYS A 49 6.15 4.94 -13.81
CA LYS A 49 6.71 3.71 -13.23
C LYS A 49 6.99 3.90 -11.75
N TYR A 50 6.68 2.88 -10.95
CA TYR A 50 6.87 2.92 -9.51
C TYR A 50 8.35 3.13 -9.14
N ILE A 51 8.63 4.20 -8.39
CA ILE A 51 9.91 4.48 -7.74
C ILE A 51 9.82 3.83 -6.37
N TYR A 52 10.76 2.93 -6.08
CA TYR A 52 10.82 2.22 -4.80
C TYR A 52 10.72 3.20 -3.62
N SER A 53 9.75 2.95 -2.75
CA SER A 53 9.50 3.67 -1.51
C SER A 53 9.36 2.64 -0.40
N SER A 54 9.82 2.98 0.81
CA SER A 54 9.65 2.11 1.98
C SER A 54 8.17 1.86 2.25
N GLU A 55 7.29 2.81 1.98
CA GLU A 55 5.86 2.61 2.17
C GLU A 55 5.14 2.60 0.82
N HIS A 56 4.10 1.79 0.64
CA HIS A 56 3.18 1.90 -0.51
C HIS A 56 1.76 1.52 -0.19
N PHE A 57 0.81 2.23 -0.82
CA PHE A 57 -0.60 1.95 -0.65
C PHE A 57 -1.03 0.83 -1.62
N GLN A 58 -1.84 -0.11 -1.13
CA GLN A 58 -2.40 -1.20 -1.91
C GLN A 58 -3.90 -1.32 -1.71
N LEU A 59 -4.59 -1.80 -2.74
CA LEU A 59 -5.99 -2.22 -2.65
C LEU A 59 -6.03 -3.74 -2.51
N VAL A 60 -6.60 -4.22 -1.42
CA VAL A 60 -6.70 -5.65 -1.11
C VAL A 60 -8.16 -6.07 -0.93
N GLU A 61 -8.41 -7.37 -1.03
CA GLU A 61 -9.73 -7.95 -0.79
C GLU A 61 -10.16 -7.80 0.68
N ASP A 62 -11.46 -7.89 0.95
CA ASP A 62 -11.99 -7.68 2.30
C ASP A 62 -11.57 -8.76 3.31
N ASP A 63 -11.26 -9.96 2.82
CA ASP A 63 -10.78 -11.09 3.62
C ASP A 63 -9.25 -11.10 3.78
N TYR A 64 -8.54 -10.13 3.20
CA TYR A 64 -7.11 -9.96 3.40
C TYR A 64 -6.78 -9.78 4.89
N LYS A 65 -5.81 -10.55 5.37
CA LYS A 65 -5.30 -10.46 6.73
C LYS A 65 -4.08 -9.57 6.74
N LEU A 66 -4.17 -8.46 7.46
CA LEU A 66 -3.05 -7.56 7.70
C LEU A 66 -1.89 -8.36 8.31
N GLN A 67 -0.72 -8.24 7.69
CA GLN A 67 0.51 -8.79 8.23
C GLN A 67 1.05 -7.80 9.24
N VAL A 68 1.38 -8.29 10.42
CA VAL A 68 2.10 -7.53 11.44
C VAL A 68 3.37 -8.29 11.69
N PHE A 69 4.51 -7.63 11.55
CA PHE A 69 5.78 -8.25 11.90
C PHE A 69 5.84 -8.48 13.42
N GLU A 70 5.99 -9.75 13.81
CA GLU A 70 6.29 -10.14 15.19
C GLU A 70 7.78 -10.59 15.26
N PRO A 71 8.63 -9.89 16.04
CA PRO A 71 10.06 -10.19 16.16
C PRO A 71 10.40 -11.47 16.94
#